data_AF-A0A2D5G8P5-F1
#
_entry.id   AF-A0A2D5G8P5-F1
#
_cell.length_a   1.000
_cell.length_b   1.000
_cell.length_c   1.000
_cell.angle_alpha   90.00
_cell.angle_beta   90.00
_cell.angle_gamma   90.00
#
_symmetry.space_group_name_H-M   'P 1'
#
loop_
_entity.id
_entity.type
_entity.pdbx_description
1 polymer ?
#
loop_
_entity_poly.entity_id
_entity_poly.type
_entity_poly.pdbx_seq_one_letter_code
_entity_poly.pdbx_strand_id
1 'polypeptide(L)'
;MLIVSVLLVVFFFTFKSLASYIKKIRTGDPNESDITYWMFSYDFKSPNKDWVPEKKDLLVKKRARNFLVFILYLIAFVIFLLLNSFTSHLLDFIVNPQFSYPIKLN
;
A
#
# COMPACT_ATOMS: atom_id res chain seq x y z
N MET A 1 17.25 -13.52 0.08
CA MET A 1 16.41 -13.36 1.30
C MET A 1 16.69 -12.04 2.03
N LEU A 2 17.92 -11.77 2.52
CA LEU A 2 18.21 -10.56 3.31
C LEU A 2 17.80 -9.24 2.63
N ILE A 3 18.19 -9.04 1.36
CA ILE A 3 17.83 -7.83 0.60
C ILE A 3 16.31 -7.67 0.50
N VAL A 4 15.60 -8.74 0.17
CA VAL A 4 14.13 -8.74 0.05
C VAL A 4 13.49 -8.41 1.40
N SER A 5 14.02 -8.97 2.50
CA SER A 5 13.56 -8.67 3.86
C SER A 5 13.81 -7.21 4.26
N VAL A 6 14.99 -6.67 3.98
CA VAL A 6 15.30 -5.25 4.25
C VAL A 6 14.37 -4.33 3.43
N LEU A 7 14.17 -4.63 2.15
CA LEU A 7 13.26 -3.86 1.30
C LEU A 7 11.81 -3.94 1.82
N LEU A 8 11.34 -5.13 2.22
CA LEU A 8 10.01 -5.28 2.81
C LEU A 8 9.82 -4.40 4.05
N VAL A 9 10.80 -4.38 4.95
CA VAL A 9 10.76 -3.54 6.15
C VAL A 9 10.68 -2.06 5.76
N VAL A 10 11.56 -1.60 4.87
CA VAL A 10 11.57 -0.21 4.39
C VAL A 10 10.23 0.15 3.76
N PHE A 11 9.72 -0.65 2.82
CA PHE A 11 8.46 -0.37 2.15
C PHE A 11 7.28 -0.40 3.12
N PHE A 12 7.24 -1.31 4.09
CA PHE A 12 6.20 -1.34 5.11
C PHE A 12 6.19 -0.07 5.98
N PHE A 13 7.37 0.40 6.41
CA PHE A 13 7.48 1.67 7.14
C PHE A 13 7.09 2.88 6.30
N THR A 14 7.47 2.91 5.02
CA THR A 14 7.05 4.00 4.11
C THR A 14 5.54 3.98 3.88
N PHE A 15 4.93 2.81 3.69
CA PHE A 15 3.48 2.66 3.55
C PHE A 15 2.75 3.20 4.78
N LYS A 16 3.18 2.78 5.98
CA LYS A 16 2.58 3.24 7.25
C LYS A 16 2.72 4.76 7.42
N SER A 17 3.91 5.29 7.16
CA SER A 17 4.18 6.73 7.25
C SER A 17 3.33 7.53 6.28
N LEU A 18 3.23 7.08 5.03
CA LEU A 18 2.44 7.74 3.99
C LEU A 18 0.94 7.66 4.28
N ALA A 19 0.42 6.50 4.70
CA ALA A 19 -0.98 6.36 5.09
C ALA A 19 -1.35 7.29 6.26
N SER A 20 -0.48 7.38 7.27
CA SER A 20 -0.63 8.33 8.38
C SER A 20 -0.60 9.78 7.92
N TYR A 21 0.30 10.12 6.99
CA TYR A 21 0.39 11.46 6.41
C TYR A 21 -0.88 11.82 5.63
N ILE A 22 -1.37 10.94 4.75
CA ILE A 22 -2.59 11.14 3.98
C ILE A 22 -3.79 11.32 4.92
N LYS A 23 -3.88 10.56 6.02
CA LYS A 23 -4.94 10.70 7.03
C LYS A 23 -4.98 12.11 7.66
N LYS A 24 -3.84 12.79 7.77
CA LYS A 24 -3.76 14.16 8.30
C LYS A 24 -4.24 15.21 7.29
N ILE A 25 -4.26 14.89 6.00
CA ILE A 25 -4.75 15.80 4.96
C ILE A 25 -6.28 15.74 4.93
N ARG A 26 -6.92 16.68 5.62
CA ARG A 26 -8.38 16.87 5.56
C ARG A 26 -8.74 17.76 4.37
N THR A 27 -9.66 17.30 3.54
CA THR A 27 -10.19 18.07 2.39
C THR A 27 -11.39 18.94 2.78
N GLY A 28 -11.84 18.85 4.04
CA GLY A 28 -12.93 19.66 4.58
C GLY A 28 -14.31 19.06 4.36
N ASP A 29 -14.39 17.81 3.90
CA ASP A 29 -15.64 17.06 3.77
C ASP A 29 -16.14 16.63 5.16
N PRO A 30 -17.41 16.89 5.52
CA PRO A 30 -17.96 16.50 6.82
C PRO A 30 -17.98 14.98 7.05
N ASN A 31 -17.92 14.18 5.98
CA ASN A 31 -17.87 12.72 6.06
C ASN A 31 -16.45 12.17 6.23
N GLU A 32 -15.41 13.01 6.13
CA GLU A 32 -14.04 12.63 6.47
C GLU A 32 -13.90 12.55 8.00
N SER A 33 -13.98 11.33 8.54
CA SER A 33 -13.83 11.03 9.96
C SER A 33 -12.70 10.05 10.18
N ASP A 34 -12.39 9.74 11.45
CA ASP A 34 -11.46 8.67 11.78
C ASP A 34 -12.01 7.27 11.53
N ILE A 35 -13.30 7.14 11.20
CA ILE A 35 -13.97 5.87 10.89
C ILE A 35 -13.90 5.60 9.39
N THR A 36 -13.98 6.64 8.56
CA THR A 36 -13.96 6.56 7.08
C THR A 36 -12.55 6.70 6.49
N TYR A 37 -11.51 6.69 7.32
CA TYR A 37 -10.12 6.92 6.89
C TYR A 37 -9.58 5.93 5.86
N TRP A 38 -10.12 4.71 5.82
CA TRP A 38 -9.72 3.65 4.88
C TRP A 38 -10.29 3.85 3.47
N MET A 39 -11.28 4.74 3.31
CA MET A 39 -11.93 5.06 2.04
C MET A 39 -11.12 6.11 1.25
N PHE A 40 -9.84 5.83 1.01
CA PHE A 40 -8.92 6.77 0.39
C PHE A 40 -9.31 7.21 -1.02
N SER A 41 -9.96 6.32 -1.78
CA SER A 41 -10.40 6.54 -3.17
C SER A 41 -11.90 6.84 -3.30
N TYR A 42 -12.64 6.91 -2.20
CA TYR A 42 -14.07 7.14 -2.24
C TYR A 42 -14.37 8.64 -2.22
N ASP A 43 -15.13 9.09 -3.21
CA ASP A 43 -15.74 10.41 -3.19
C ASP A 43 -17.08 10.33 -2.44
N PHE A 44 -17.21 11.09 -1.37
CA PHE A 44 -18.47 11.15 -0.63
C PHE A 44 -19.56 11.79 -1.48
N LYS A 45 -20.80 11.36 -1.26
CA LYS A 45 -21.96 11.90 -1.95
C LYS A 45 -22.15 13.37 -1.56
N SER A 46 -22.27 14.25 -2.56
CA SER A 46 -22.61 15.65 -2.34
C SER A 46 -23.94 15.79 -1.57
N PRO A 47 -24.02 16.63 -0.53
CA PRO A 47 -25.26 16.91 0.17
C PRO A 47 -26.25 17.73 -0.68
N ASN A 48 -25.76 18.51 -1.65
CA ASN A 48 -26.60 19.31 -2.55
C ASN A 48 -27.04 18.49 -3.77
N LYS A 49 -28.32 18.65 -4.13
CA LYS A 49 -28.96 18.05 -5.31
C LYS A 49 -28.54 18.74 -6.61
N ASP A 50 -28.19 20.03 -6.52
CA ASP A 50 -27.73 20.85 -7.63
C ASP A 50 -26.20 20.96 -7.63
N TRP A 51 -25.61 20.83 -8.81
CA TRP A 51 -24.16 20.91 -8.98
C TRP A 51 -23.68 22.36 -8.91
N VAL A 52 -22.74 22.65 -8.01
CA VAL A 52 -22.10 23.96 -7.87
C VAL A 52 -20.57 23.77 -7.93
N PRO A 53 -19.83 24.62 -8.66
CA PRO A 53 -18.38 24.53 -8.72
C PRO A 53 -17.73 24.63 -7.34
N GLU A 54 -16.86 23.69 -7.02
CA GLU A 54 -16.11 23.67 -5.77
C GLU A 54 -15.00 24.75 -5.77
N LYS A 55 -14.60 25.23 -4.59
CA LYS A 55 -13.53 26.23 -4.47
C LYS A 55 -12.21 25.66 -5.02
N LYS A 56 -11.50 26.45 -5.82
CA LYS A 56 -10.23 26.04 -6.47
C LYS A 56 -9.20 25.49 -5.48
N ASP A 57 -9.07 26.09 -4.29
CA ASP A 57 -8.13 25.62 -3.26
C ASP A 57 -8.45 24.22 -2.73
N LEU A 58 -9.74 23.86 -2.65
CA LEU A 58 -10.17 22.53 -2.25
C LEU A 58 -9.84 21.50 -3.34
N LEU A 59 -10.05 21.86 -4.61
CA LEU A 59 -9.71 21.00 -5.74
C LEU A 59 -8.21 20.69 -5.80
N VAL A 60 -7.35 21.68 -5.52
CA VAL A 60 -5.89 21.48 -5.45
C VAL A 60 -5.51 20.51 -4.33
N LYS A 61 -6.10 20.68 -3.13
CA LYS A 61 -5.88 19.77 -1.99
C LYS A 61 -6.34 18.34 -2.29
N LYS A 62 -7.53 18.17 -2.87
CA LYS A 62 -8.07 16.86 -3.28
C LYS A 62 -7.16 16.17 -4.30
N ARG A 63 -6.70 16.91 -5.32
CA ARG A 63 -5.77 16.35 -6.33
C ARG A 63 -4.45 15.90 -5.71
N ALA A 64 -3.87 16.71 -4.82
CA ALA A 64 -2.65 16.34 -4.11
C ALA A 64 -2.85 15.10 -3.24
N ARG A 65 -3.96 15.02 -2.48
CA ARG A 65 -4.33 13.84 -1.70
C ARG A 65 -4.47 12.60 -2.59
N ASN A 66 -5.19 12.69 -3.71
CA ASN A 66 -5.40 11.57 -4.64
C ASN A 66 -4.08 11.09 -5.26
N PHE A 67 -3.16 12.00 -5.57
CA PHE A 67 -1.83 11.63 -6.05
C PHE A 67 -1.02 10.86 -5.00
N LEU A 68 -1.09 11.26 -3.72
CA LEU A 68 -0.46 10.52 -2.63
C LEU A 68 -1.09 9.14 -2.42
N VAL A 69 -2.42 9.03 -2.55
CA VAL A 69 -3.13 7.73 -2.51
C VAL A 69 -2.70 6.83 -3.66
N PHE A 70 -2.49 7.38 -4.86
CA PHE A 70 -1.95 6.63 -5.99
C PHE A 70 -0.54 6.09 -5.68
N ILE A 71 0.35 6.91 -5.10
CA ILE A 71 1.68 6.46 -4.64
C ILE A 71 1.55 5.38 -3.57
N LEU A 72 0.61 5.51 -2.63
CA LEU A 72 0.36 4.52 -1.59
C LEU A 72 0.00 3.15 -2.20
N TYR A 73 -0.81 3.13 -3.25
CA TYR A 73 -1.13 1.89 -3.97
C TYR A 73 0.05 1.33 -4.75
N LEU A 74 0.90 2.17 -5.33
CA LEU A 74 2.14 1.72 -5.97
C LEU A 74 3.06 1.02 -4.93
N ILE A 75 3.20 1.60 -3.74
CA ILE A 75 3.96 1.00 -2.63
C ILE A 75 3.33 -0.34 -2.22
N ALA A 76 2.00 -0.40 -2.06
CA ALA A 76 1.31 -1.64 -1.73
C ALA A 76 1.56 -2.74 -2.77
N PHE A 77 1.55 -2.38 -4.06
CA PHE A 77 1.87 -3.29 -5.15
C PHE A 77 3.31 -3.79 -5.09
N VAL A 78 4.28 -2.92 -4.81
CA VAL A 78 5.69 -3.33 -4.60
C VAL A 78 5.82 -4.27 -3.41
N ILE A 79 5.16 -3.99 -2.29
CA ILE A 79 5.13 -4.88 -1.12
C ILE A 79 4.58 -6.25 -1.51
N PHE A 80 3.50 -6.31 -2.29
CA PHE A 80 2.93 -7.57 -2.79
C PHE A 80 3.96 -8.37 -3.61
N LEU A 81 4.67 -7.74 -4.54
CA LEU A 81 5.71 -8.41 -5.33
C LEU A 81 6.86 -8.92 -4.45
N LEU A 82 7.32 -8.10 -3.49
CA LEU A 82 8.39 -8.48 -2.57
C LEU A 82 7.98 -9.64 -1.65
N LEU A 83 6.73 -9.67 -1.18
CA LEU A 83 6.19 -10.78 -0.39
C LEU A 83 6.15 -12.07 -1.20
N ASN A 84 5.74 -12.03 -2.47
CA ASN A 84 5.77 -13.20 -3.34
C ASN A 84 7.20 -13.72 -3.53
N SER A 85 8.15 -12.82 -3.80
CA SER A 85 9.58 -13.17 -3.90
C SER A 85 10.12 -13.77 -2.59
N PHE A 86 9.77 -13.19 -1.45
CA PHE A 86 10.14 -13.71 -0.14
C PHE A 86 9.58 -15.12 0.08
N THR A 87 8.30 -15.33 -0.22
CA THR A 87 7.65 -16.65 -0.10
C THR A 87 8.31 -17.69 -1.00
N SER A 88 8.66 -17.35 -2.24
CA SER A 88 9.38 -18.26 -3.14
C SER A 88 10.70 -18.72 -2.54
N HIS A 89 11.52 -17.79 -2.05
CA HIS A 89 12.79 -18.13 -1.43
C HIS A 89 12.63 -18.90 -0.12
N LEU A 90 11.56 -18.63 0.65
CA LEU A 90 11.25 -19.36 1.86
C LEU A 90 10.86 -20.80 1.53
N LEU A 91 10.06 -21.00 0.48
CA LEU A 91 9.71 -22.33 -0.03
C LEU A 91 10.95 -23.07 -0.50
N ASP A 92 11.84 -22.45 -1.27
CA ASP A 92 13.12 -23.07 -1.68
C ASP A 92 13.94 -23.53 -0.47
N PHE A 93 13.98 -22.72 0.59
CA PHE A 93 14.69 -23.08 1.82
C PHE A 93 14.05 -24.26 2.55
N ILE A 94 12.72 -24.33 2.61
CA ILE A 94 11.97 -25.41 3.29
C ILE A 94 12.02 -26.71 2.46
N VAL A 95 11.90 -26.61 1.14
CA VAL A 95 11.72 -27.72 0.20
C VAL A 95 13.06 -28.25 -0.34
N ASN A 96 14.21 -27.73 0.09
CA ASN A 96 15.51 -28.27 -0.27
C ASN A 96 16.05 -29.22 0.83
N PRO A 97 15.54 -30.47 0.94
CA PRO A 97 16.31 -31.49 1.62
C PRO A 97 17.54 -31.74 0.77
N GLN A 98 18.71 -31.81 1.41
CA GLN A 98 19.88 -32.43 0.80
C GLN A 98 19.49 -33.87 0.43
N PHE A 99 18.98 -34.08 -0.79
CA PHE A 99 18.79 -35.41 -1.36
C PHE A 99 20.18 -35.97 -1.65
N SER A 100 20.80 -36.53 -0.62
CA SER A 100 21.94 -37.42 -0.80
C SER A 100 21.37 -38.70 -1.38
N TYR A 101 21.47 -38.86 -2.71
CA TYR A 101 21.22 -40.16 -3.32
C TYR A 101 22.16 -41.16 -2.64
N PRO A 102 21.68 -42.28 -2.09
CA PRO A 102 22.58 -43.33 -1.67
C PRO A 102 23.28 -43.83 -2.94
N ILE A 103 24.56 -43.50 -3.08
CA ILE A 103 25.41 -44.05 -4.13
C ILE A 103 25.48 -45.54 -3.85
N LYS A 104 24.71 -46.35 -4.59
CA LYS A 104 24.91 -47.79 -4.64
C LYS A 104 26.16 -48.03 -5.46
N LEU A 105 27.30 -48.12 -4.79
CA LEU A 105 28.48 -48.80 -5.32
C LEU A 105 28.10 -50.28 -5.47
N ASN A 106 27.91 -50.71 -6.72
CA ASN A 106 27.91 -52.12 -7.10
C ASN A 106 29.34 -52.64 -7.15
#